data_AF-A0A955RF29-F1
#
_entry.id   AF-A0A955RF29-F1
#
_cell.length_a   1.000
_cell.length_b   1.000
_cell.length_c   1.000
_cell.angle_alpha   90.00
_cell.angle_beta   90.00
_cell.angle_gamma   90.00
#
_symmetry.space_group_name_H-M   'P 1'
#
loop_
_entity.id
_entity.type
_entity.pdbx_description
1 polymer ?
#
loop_
_entity_poly.entity_id
_entity_poly.type
_entity_poly.pdbx_seq_one_letter_code
_entity_poly.pdbx_strand_id
1 'polypeptide(L)'
;MEILPDPIHATLLLLPFLVAAGTLHVVLWKPLLAYLDERAHTVTHARHEAEDLESAAVEQMTRIETRLAEARAEISTTRQAARQRALGEESKIVAEARGKAETRVSQAVDEIRRDRSTAAEALRASASELSGQIAAQVLGRSIPN
;
A
#
# COMPACT_ATOMS: atom_id res chain seq x y z
N MET A 1 -23.13 -7.62 -103.90
CA MET A 1 -22.25 -7.31 -102.76
C MET A 1 -23.06 -7.53 -101.48
N GLU A 2 -23.31 -8.79 -101.14
CA GLU A 2 -23.94 -9.17 -99.87
C GLU A 2 -22.80 -9.58 -98.93
N ILE A 3 -22.27 -8.60 -98.19
CA ILE A 3 -21.17 -8.78 -97.23
C ILE A 3 -21.75 -8.82 -95.80
N LEU A 4 -22.94 -9.41 -95.65
CA LEU A 4 -23.47 -9.76 -94.34
C LEU A 4 -23.35 -11.28 -94.22
N PRO A 5 -22.49 -11.80 -93.32
CA PRO A 5 -22.47 -13.22 -93.05
C PRO A 5 -23.87 -13.64 -92.58
N ASP A 6 -24.37 -14.77 -93.09
CA ASP A 6 -25.66 -15.32 -92.69
C ASP A 6 -25.81 -15.29 -91.16
N PRO A 7 -26.87 -14.70 -90.61
CA PRO A 7 -27.01 -14.48 -89.16
C PRO A 7 -26.90 -15.78 -88.37
N ILE A 8 -27.23 -16.91 -88.99
CA ILE A 8 -27.12 -18.25 -88.42
C ILE A 8 -25.66 -18.61 -88.09
N HIS A 9 -24.70 -18.34 -88.99
CA HIS A 9 -23.29 -18.70 -88.78
C HIS A 9 -22.63 -17.83 -87.71
N ALA A 10 -22.97 -16.53 -87.69
CA ALA A 10 -22.53 -15.62 -86.63
C ALA A 10 -23.05 -16.08 -85.25
N THR A 11 -24.31 -16.48 -85.18
CA THR A 11 -24.91 -16.97 -83.93
C THR A 11 -24.30 -18.30 -83.48
N LEU A 12 -24.03 -19.22 -84.41
CA LEU A 12 -23.41 -20.53 -84.13
C LEU A 12 -21.99 -20.38 -83.56
N LEU A 13 -21.23 -19.37 -83.99
CA LEU A 13 -19.88 -19.09 -83.48
C LEU A 13 -19.90 -18.27 -82.18
N LEU A 14 -20.84 -17.32 -82.05
CA LEU A 14 -20.99 -16.48 -80.87
C LEU A 14 -21.45 -17.25 -79.64
N LEU A 15 -22.31 -18.26 -79.81
CA LEU A 15 -22.82 -19.06 -78.69
C LEU A 15 -21.70 -19.74 -77.87
N PRO A 16 -20.81 -20.56 -78.46
CA PRO A 16 -19.71 -21.18 -77.71
C PRO A 16 -18.68 -20.15 -77.22
N PHE A 17 -18.47 -19.04 -77.93
CA PHE A 17 -17.61 -17.95 -77.46
C PHE A 17 -18.16 -17.30 -76.18
N LEU A 18 -19.46 -16.98 -76.15
CA LEU A 18 -20.11 -16.40 -74.97
C LEU A 18 -20.17 -17.38 -73.79
N VAL A 19 -20.40 -18.66 -74.06
CA VAL A 19 -20.37 -19.72 -73.02
C VAL A 19 -18.96 -19.87 -72.46
N ALA A 20 -17.93 -19.91 -73.31
CA ALA A 20 -16.53 -19.98 -72.89
C ALA A 20 -16.10 -18.72 -72.13
N ALA A 21 -16.48 -17.52 -72.60
CA ALA A 21 -16.21 -16.26 -71.95
C ALA A 21 -16.90 -16.16 -70.58
N GLY A 22 -18.16 -16.60 -70.47
CA GLY A 22 -18.88 -16.67 -69.20
C GLY A 22 -18.25 -17.66 -68.22
N THR A 23 -17.84 -18.84 -68.70
CA THR A 23 -17.15 -19.85 -67.90
C THR A 23 -15.81 -19.32 -67.41
N LEU A 24 -15.02 -18.69 -68.29
CA LEU A 24 -13.74 -18.09 -67.94
C LEU A 24 -13.90 -16.95 -66.94
N HIS A 25 -14.93 -16.12 -67.07
CA HIS A 25 -15.20 -15.06 -66.11
C HIS A 25 -15.50 -15.61 -64.71
N VAL A 26 -16.30 -16.67 -64.61
CA VAL A 26 -16.61 -17.31 -63.32
C VAL A 26 -15.40 -18.04 -62.74
N VAL A 27 -14.62 -18.74 -63.57
CA VAL A 27 -13.49 -19.57 -63.14
C VAL A 27 -12.22 -18.77 -62.87
N LEU A 28 -12.00 -17.63 -63.53
CA LEU A 28 -10.77 -16.84 -63.37
C LEU A 28 -10.99 -15.57 -62.56
N TRP A 29 -12.02 -14.78 -62.90
CA TRP A 29 -12.17 -13.43 -62.34
C TRP A 29 -12.61 -13.45 -60.87
N LYS A 30 -13.57 -14.32 -60.52
CA LYS A 30 -14.03 -14.47 -59.14
C LYS A 30 -12.92 -14.95 -58.18
N PRO A 31 -12.19 -16.05 -58.44
CA PRO A 31 -11.16 -16.50 -57.52
C PRO A 31 -9.94 -15.57 -57.50
N LEU A 32 -9.61 -14.89 -58.61
CA LEU A 32 -8.51 -13.92 -58.63
C LEU A 32 -8.81 -12.72 -57.73
N LEU A 33 -10.02 -12.15 -57.83
CA LEU A 33 -10.45 -11.05 -56.96
C LEU A 33 -10.53 -11.50 -55.49
N ALA A 34 -11.07 -12.68 -55.22
CA ALA A 34 -11.12 -13.24 -53.88
C ALA A 34 -9.73 -13.40 -53.27
N TYR A 35 -8.74 -13.87 -54.04
CA TYR A 35 -7.36 -14.02 -53.56
C TYR A 35 -6.68 -12.67 -53.28
N LEU A 36 -6.94 -11.66 -54.12
CA LEU A 36 -6.40 -10.31 -53.89
C LEU A 36 -7.03 -9.65 -52.65
N ASP A 37 -8.32 -9.85 -52.44
CA ASP A 37 -9.05 -9.35 -51.27
C ASP A 37 -8.59 -10.05 -49.99
N GLU A 38 -8.48 -11.39 -50.00
CA GLU A 38 -7.95 -12.18 -48.89
C GLU A 38 -6.53 -11.73 -48.49
N ARG A 39 -5.67 -11.49 -49.48
CA ARG A 39 -4.31 -11.01 -49.23
C ARG A 39 -4.30 -9.59 -48.66
N ALA A 40 -5.12 -8.69 -49.19
CA ALA A 40 -5.25 -7.33 -48.67
C ALA A 40 -5.79 -7.31 -47.24
N HIS A 41 -6.80 -8.16 -46.96
CA HIS A 41 -7.40 -8.33 -45.65
C HIS A 41 -6.39 -8.91 -44.66
N THR A 42 -5.69 -9.99 -45.01
CA THR A 42 -4.69 -10.63 -44.11
C THR A 42 -3.56 -9.67 -43.73
N VAL A 43 -3.02 -8.91 -44.70
CA VAL A 43 -1.92 -7.96 -44.43
C VAL A 43 -2.39 -6.79 -43.57
N THR A 44 -3.57 -6.25 -43.86
CA THR A 44 -4.14 -5.13 -43.09
C THR A 44 -4.51 -5.58 -41.68
N HIS A 45 -5.12 -6.76 -41.54
CA HIS A 45 -5.49 -7.33 -40.26
C HIS A 45 -4.27 -7.63 -39.39
N ALA A 46 -3.24 -8.27 -39.95
CA ALA A 46 -2.01 -8.57 -39.21
C ALA A 46 -1.29 -7.30 -38.74
N ARG A 47 -1.35 -6.20 -39.52
CA ARG A 47 -0.84 -4.90 -39.09
C ARG A 47 -1.66 -4.30 -37.95
N HIS A 48 -2.98 -4.26 -38.09
CA HIS A 48 -3.87 -3.75 -37.04
C HIS A 48 -3.69 -4.54 -35.74
N GLU A 49 -3.65 -5.87 -35.82
CA GLU A 49 -3.47 -6.73 -34.66
C GLU A 49 -2.12 -6.48 -33.98
N ALA A 50 -1.04 -6.26 -34.74
CA ALA A 50 0.26 -5.89 -34.20
C ALA A 50 0.25 -4.52 -33.51
N GLU A 51 -0.39 -3.51 -34.12
CA GLU A 51 -0.54 -2.18 -33.54
C GLU A 51 -1.38 -2.20 -32.25
N ASP A 52 -2.47 -2.98 -32.23
CA ASP A 52 -3.33 -3.16 -31.06
C ASP A 52 -2.58 -3.88 -29.93
N LEU A 53 -1.79 -4.91 -30.25
CA LEU A 53 -0.94 -5.61 -29.29
C LEU A 53 0.13 -4.69 -28.69
N GLU A 54 0.79 -3.87 -29.52
CA GLU A 54 1.79 -2.90 -29.06
C GLU A 54 1.15 -1.86 -28.14
N SER A 55 0.02 -1.28 -28.56
CA SER A 55 -0.74 -0.31 -27.77
C SER A 55 -1.18 -0.90 -26.42
N ALA A 56 -1.75 -2.12 -26.44
CA ALA A 56 -2.15 -2.82 -25.22
C ALA A 56 -0.96 -3.11 -24.30
N ALA A 57 0.19 -3.51 -24.85
CA ALA A 57 1.40 -3.75 -24.08
C ALA A 57 1.93 -2.48 -23.41
N VAL A 58 1.97 -1.36 -24.14
CA VAL A 58 2.37 -0.06 -23.60
C VAL A 58 1.41 0.36 -22.49
N GLU A 59 0.10 0.26 -22.71
CA GLU A 59 -0.90 0.62 -21.72
C GLU A 59 -0.81 -0.26 -20.45
N GLN A 60 -0.57 -1.57 -20.60
CA GLN A 60 -0.33 -2.46 -19.47
C GLN A 60 0.96 -2.09 -18.71
N MET A 61 2.04 -1.76 -19.43
CA MET A 61 3.28 -1.33 -18.81
C MET A 61 3.08 -0.04 -18.01
N THR A 62 2.44 0.97 -18.59
CA THR A 62 2.13 2.22 -17.90
C THR A 62 1.28 1.97 -16.66
N ARG A 63 0.25 1.11 -16.74
CA ARG A 63 -0.55 0.73 -15.56
C ARG A 63 0.29 0.09 -14.45
N ILE A 64 1.21 -0.80 -14.81
CA ILE A 64 2.10 -1.47 -13.85
C ILE A 64 3.02 -0.44 -13.19
N GLU A 65 3.62 0.45 -13.98
CA GLU A 65 4.49 1.52 -13.47
C GLU A 65 3.73 2.47 -12.53
N THR A 66 2.52 2.89 -12.90
CA THR A 66 1.66 3.72 -12.03
C THR A 66 1.34 3.02 -10.73
N ARG A 67 0.88 1.76 -10.77
CA ARG A 67 0.58 0.99 -9.55
C ARG A 67 1.80 0.78 -8.67
N LEU A 68 2.97 0.58 -9.28
CA LEU A 68 4.23 0.44 -8.53
C LEU A 68 4.62 1.75 -7.85
N ALA A 69 4.45 2.89 -8.54
CA ALA A 69 4.71 4.21 -7.97
C ALA A 69 3.75 4.52 -6.82
N GLU A 70 2.45 4.23 -6.98
CA GLU A 70 1.43 4.36 -5.94
C GLU A 70 1.74 3.50 -4.72
N ALA A 71 2.05 2.21 -4.93
CA ALA A 71 2.42 1.30 -3.85
C ALA A 71 3.67 1.77 -3.09
N ARG A 72 4.68 2.29 -3.79
CA ARG A 72 5.87 2.87 -3.16
C ARG A 72 5.54 4.11 -2.32
N ALA A 73 4.66 4.98 -2.83
CA ALA A 73 4.19 6.14 -2.09
C ALA A 73 3.42 5.72 -0.83
N GLU A 74 2.51 4.76 -0.93
CA GLU A 74 1.74 4.22 0.20
C GLU A 74 2.63 3.55 1.26
N ILE A 75 3.65 2.79 0.85
CA ILE A 75 4.63 2.23 1.78
C ILE A 75 5.38 3.34 2.52
N SER A 76 5.78 4.40 1.81
CA SER A 76 6.48 5.53 2.43
C SER A 76 5.61 6.23 3.46
N THR A 77 4.35 6.55 3.12
CA THR A 77 3.41 7.20 4.02
C THR A 77 3.09 6.33 5.23
N THR A 78 2.85 5.03 5.01
CA THR A 78 2.58 4.05 6.08
C THR A 78 3.76 3.92 7.04
N ARG A 79 5.00 3.84 6.50
CA ARG A 79 6.21 3.80 7.31
C ARG A 79 6.42 5.08 8.11
N GLN A 80 6.17 6.24 7.50
CA GLN A 80 6.27 7.52 8.19
C GLN A 80 5.24 7.63 9.32
N ALA A 81 3.99 7.24 9.08
CA ALA A 81 2.94 7.23 10.09
C ALA A 81 3.23 6.24 11.23
N ALA A 82 3.75 5.05 10.91
CA ALA A 82 4.19 4.08 11.92
C ALA A 82 5.34 4.63 12.78
N ARG A 83 6.32 5.30 12.15
CA ARG A 83 7.44 5.93 12.88
C ARG A 83 6.97 7.07 13.78
N GLN A 84 6.06 7.92 13.31
CA GLN A 84 5.51 9.00 14.13
C GLN A 84 4.71 8.46 15.33
N ARG A 85 3.91 7.41 15.13
CA ARG A 85 3.21 6.74 16.23
C ARG A 85 4.18 6.14 17.25
N ALA A 86 5.23 5.45 16.78
CA ALA A 86 6.24 4.88 17.65
C ALA A 86 6.96 5.95 18.49
N LEU A 87 7.37 7.07 17.88
CA LEU A 87 7.99 8.20 18.59
C LEU A 87 7.03 8.85 19.60
N GLY A 88 5.74 8.94 19.25
CA GLY A 88 4.71 9.46 20.16
C GLY A 88 4.52 8.56 21.39
N GLU A 89 4.42 7.25 21.19
CA GLU A 89 4.31 6.27 22.28
C GLU A 89 5.58 6.23 23.13
N GLU A 90 6.77 6.25 22.52
CA GLU A 90 8.04 6.33 23.24
C GLU A 90 8.09 7.56 24.16
N SER A 91 7.75 8.74 23.62
CA SER A 91 7.69 9.98 24.38
C SER A 91 6.70 9.89 25.55
N LYS A 92 5.52 9.31 25.31
CA LYS A 92 4.49 9.10 26.33
C LYS A 92 4.97 8.17 27.45
N ILE A 93 5.58 7.03 27.10
CA ILE A 93 6.13 6.07 28.06
C ILE A 93 7.24 6.72 28.90
N VAL A 94 8.14 7.47 28.27
CA VAL A 94 9.22 8.18 28.98
C VAL A 94 8.66 9.26 29.90
N ALA A 95 7.68 10.03 29.45
CA ALA A 95 7.02 11.05 30.27
C ALA A 95 6.31 10.42 31.48
N GLU A 96 5.58 9.33 31.27
CA GLU A 96 4.90 8.60 32.35
C GLU A 96 5.89 8.01 33.35
N ALA A 97 7.00 7.41 32.87
CA ALA A 97 8.06 6.88 33.72
C ALA A 97 8.72 7.98 34.56
N ARG A 98 8.98 9.15 33.98
CA ARG A 98 9.52 10.33 34.69
C ARG A 98 8.55 10.82 35.76
N GLY A 99 7.26 10.98 35.42
CA GLY A 99 6.25 11.40 36.39
C GLY A 99 6.08 10.42 37.55
N LYS A 100 6.13 9.11 37.26
CA LYS A 100 6.14 8.06 38.30
C LYS A 100 7.38 8.14 39.19
N ALA A 101 8.55 8.39 38.60
CA ALA A 101 9.80 8.55 39.36
C ALA A 101 9.75 9.78 40.27
N GLU A 102 9.32 10.94 39.75
CA GLU A 102 9.15 12.17 40.54
C GLU A 102 8.17 11.98 41.70
N THR A 103 7.03 11.32 41.43
CA THR A 103 6.03 11.00 42.47
C THR A 103 6.64 10.12 43.56
N ARG A 104 7.38 9.07 43.19
CA ARG A 104 8.05 8.19 44.15
C ARG A 104 9.09 8.93 45.00
N VAL A 105 9.88 9.81 44.38
CA VAL A 105 10.86 10.62 45.10
C VAL A 105 10.17 11.56 46.08
N SER A 106 9.09 12.24 45.66
CA SER A 106 8.31 13.11 46.56
C SER A 106 7.75 12.32 47.75
N GLN A 107 7.15 11.16 47.49
CA GLN A 107 6.60 10.30 48.53
C GLN A 107 7.68 9.84 49.53
N ALA A 108 8.83 9.39 49.03
CA ALA A 108 9.95 8.97 49.87
C ALA A 108 10.49 10.13 50.73
N VAL A 109 10.58 11.34 50.19
CA VAL A 109 11.00 12.53 50.95
C VAL A 109 10.01 12.85 52.06
N ASP A 110 8.71 12.77 51.79
CA ASP A 110 7.68 13.03 52.80
C ASP A 110 7.61 11.94 53.87
N GLU A 111 7.90 10.69 53.51
CA GLU A 111 8.02 9.58 54.45
C GLU A 111 9.24 9.76 55.37
N ILE A 112 10.41 10.10 54.81
CA ILE A 112 11.63 10.43 55.58
C ILE A 112 11.39 11.59 56.56
N ARG A 113 10.62 12.62 56.15
CA ARG A 113 10.28 13.74 57.04
C ARG A 113 9.41 13.28 58.21
N ARG A 114 8.41 12.43 57.96
CA ARG A 114 7.53 11.86 58.99
C ARG A 114 8.31 10.97 59.95
N ASP A 115 9.18 10.11 59.43
CA ASP A 115 10.03 9.23 60.23
C ASP A 115 10.99 10.03 61.10
N ARG A 116 11.58 11.10 60.58
CA ARG A 116 12.42 12.01 61.37
C ARG A 116 11.66 12.69 62.51
N SER A 117 10.43 13.15 62.27
CA SER A 117 9.61 13.76 63.32
C SER A 117 9.31 12.74 64.43
N THR A 118 8.87 11.55 64.03
CA THR A 118 8.54 10.45 64.95
C THR A 118 9.75 10.02 65.78
N ALA A 119 10.91 9.86 65.14
CA ALA A 119 12.15 9.52 65.83
C ALA A 119 12.60 10.63 66.80
N ALA A 120 12.45 11.90 66.42
CA ALA A 120 12.79 13.02 67.29
C ALA A 120 11.86 13.15 68.51
N GLU A 121 10.58 12.84 68.35
CA GLU A 121 9.60 12.77 69.44
C GLU A 121 9.91 11.60 70.38
N ALA A 122 10.18 10.42 69.84
CA ALA A 122 10.58 9.25 70.62
C ALA A 122 11.86 9.51 71.43
N LEU A 123 12.88 10.15 70.83
CA LEU A 123 14.12 10.48 71.53
C LEU A 123 13.89 11.47 72.68
N ARG A 124 13.00 12.46 72.50
CA ARG A 124 12.61 13.39 73.58
C ARG A 124 11.89 12.68 74.70
N ALA A 125 10.97 11.77 74.38
CA ALA A 125 10.26 10.97 75.39
C ALA A 125 11.24 10.11 76.20
N SER A 126 12.15 9.38 75.55
CA SER A 126 13.18 8.58 76.22
C SER A 126 14.14 9.43 77.05
N ALA A 127 14.52 10.62 76.58
CA ALA A 127 15.37 11.53 77.35
C ALA A 127 14.66 12.06 78.61
N SER A 128 13.36 12.35 78.52
CA SER A 128 12.54 12.76 79.67
C SER A 128 12.41 11.63 80.69
N GLU A 129 12.16 10.40 80.24
CA GLU A 129 12.08 9.21 81.08
C GLU A 129 13.41 8.96 81.81
N LEU A 130 14.53 8.98 81.08
CA LEU A 130 15.86 8.80 81.66
C LEU A 130 16.20 9.90 82.67
N SER A 131 15.86 11.17 82.37
CA SER A 131 16.05 12.28 83.29
C SER A 131 15.24 12.11 84.58
N GLY A 132 14.00 11.62 84.48
CA GLY A 132 13.16 11.28 85.63
C GLY A 132 13.74 10.16 86.48
N GLN A 133 14.27 9.10 85.86
CA GLN A 133 14.95 8.02 86.55
C GLN A 133 16.21 8.51 87.29
N ILE A 134 17.03 9.35 86.65
CA ILE A 134 18.22 9.95 87.27
C ILE A 134 17.82 10.85 88.47
N ALA A 135 16.80 11.70 88.31
CA ALA A 135 16.31 12.55 89.38
C ALA A 135 15.81 11.74 90.58
N ALA A 136 15.07 10.65 90.34
CA ALA A 136 14.61 9.74 91.38
C ALA A 136 15.79 9.04 92.11
N GLN A 137 16.83 8.64 91.38
CA GLN A 137 18.04 8.04 91.93
C GLN A 137 18.82 9.02 92.82
N VAL A 138 18.96 10.28 92.41
CA VAL A 138 19.72 11.32 93.13
C VAL A 138 18.96 11.85 94.36
N LEU A 139 17.63 11.97 94.27
CA LEU A 139 16.78 12.46 95.37
C LEU A 139 16.44 11.39 96.42
N GLY A 140 16.85 10.13 96.21
CA GLY A 140 16.78 9.06 97.20
C GLY A 140 15.37 8.67 97.65
N ARG A 141 14.31 9.11 96.95
CA ARG A 141 12.93 8.80 97.29
C ARG A 141 12.08 8.78 96.03
N SER A 142 11.47 7.62 95.74
CA SER A 142 10.53 7.47 94.63
C SER A 142 9.39 8.47 94.80
N ILE A 143 9.21 9.37 93.83
CA ILE A 143 8.02 10.21 93.77
C ILE A 143 6.99 9.42 92.96
N PRO A 144 5.86 9.00 93.57
CA PRO A 144 4.85 8.21 92.89
C PRO A 144 3.89 9.11 92.11
N ASN A 145 3.60 8.66 90.88
CA ASN A 145 2.54 9.04 89.92
C ASN A 145 2.40 10.52 89.53
#